data_AF-A0A7V6M5S0-F1
#
_entry.id   AF-A0A7V6M5S0-F1
#
_cell.length_a   1.000
_cell.length_b   1.000
_cell.length_c   1.000
_cell.angle_alpha   90.00
_cell.angle_beta   90.00
_cell.angle_gamma   90.00
#
_symmetry.space_group_name_H-M   'P 1'
#
loop_
_entity.id
_entity.type
_entity.pdbx_description
1 polymer ?
#
loop_
_entity_poly.entity_id
_entity_poly.type
_entity_poly.pdbx_seq_one_letter_code
_entity_poly.pdbx_strand_id
1 'polypeptide(L)'
;MKKILIVLAILFLAAQISICAKQQNAKINMLTSDEESSNIVLVSCNTKETQELRDEIIDIKKQEKSEEVMPNYDVPLDKEIQQYLYSKCKEYEIEYELALAIIQVESNFKPNAVNVNSNNTKDVGLFQINSFNHKWLSEELGITDFADPYQNIDAGIFM
;
A
#
# COMPACT_ATOMS: atom_id res chain seq x y z
N MET A 1 11.93 38.78 13.89
CA MET A 1 12.59 37.46 13.96
C MET A 1 11.81 36.37 13.22
N LYS A 2 10.52 36.13 13.52
CA LYS A 2 9.71 35.09 12.84
C LYS A 2 9.63 35.21 11.31
N LYS A 3 9.54 36.43 10.76
CA LYS A 3 9.48 36.67 9.30
C LYS A 3 10.78 36.30 8.56
N ILE A 4 11.94 36.47 9.19
CA ILE A 4 13.26 36.12 8.61
C ILE A 4 13.46 34.60 8.59
N LEU A 5 12.95 33.91 9.62
CA LEU A 5 13.03 32.44 9.71
C LEU A 5 12.21 31.75 8.61
N ILE A 6 11.04 32.31 8.27
CA ILE A 6 10.17 31.78 7.20
C ILE A 6 10.81 31.94 5.82
N VAL A 7 11.46 33.07 5.55
CA VAL A 7 12.13 33.31 4.25
C VAL A 7 13.33 32.37 4.05
N LEU A 8 14.10 32.10 5.11
CA LEU A 8 15.21 31.14 5.06
C LEU A 8 14.73 29.70 4.84
N ALA A 9 13.61 29.30 5.46
CA ALA A 9 13.03 27.98 5.26
C ALA A 9 12.54 27.75 3.81
N ILE A 10 11.95 28.76 3.17
CA ILE A 10 11.48 28.68 1.77
C ILE A 10 12.67 28.58 0.80
N LEU A 11 13.74 29.33 1.02
CA LEU A 11 14.97 29.23 0.21
C LEU A 11 15.63 27.85 0.32
N PHE A 12 15.61 27.24 1.51
CA PHE A 12 16.15 25.90 1.71
C PHE A 12 15.32 24.82 1.01
N LEU A 13 13.98 24.95 1.01
CA LEU A 13 13.08 24.02 0.32
C LEU A 13 13.25 24.07 -1.21
N ALA A 14 13.41 25.27 -1.78
CA ALA A 14 13.61 25.46 -3.21
C ALA A 14 14.94 24.88 -3.72
N ALA A 15 16.00 24.91 -2.90
CA ALA A 15 17.30 24.34 -3.24
C ALA A 15 17.27 22.81 -3.34
N GLN A 16 16.51 22.13 -2.48
CA GLN A 16 16.36 20.66 -2.52
C GLN A 16 15.65 20.18 -3.79
N ILE A 17 14.69 20.94 -4.29
CA ILE A 17 13.95 20.62 -5.52
C ILE A 17 14.85 20.73 -6.76
N SER A 18 15.75 21.74 -6.81
CA SER A 18 16.67 21.92 -7.95
C SER A 18 17.76 20.84 -8.07
N ILE A 19 18.16 20.20 -6.96
CA ILE A 19 19.14 19.11 -6.99
C ILE A 19 18.51 17.83 -7.56
N CYS A 20 17.22 17.58 -7.30
CA CYS A 20 16.52 16.37 -7.74
C CYS A 20 16.33 16.30 -9.27
N ALA A 21 16.13 17.44 -9.95
CA ALA A 21 15.88 17.50 -11.40
C ALA A 21 17.11 17.21 -12.29
N LYS A 22 18.34 17.30 -11.74
CA LYS A 22 19.57 17.08 -12.53
C LYS A 22 19.93 15.59 -12.72
N GLN A 23 19.42 14.70 -11.88
CA GLN A 23 19.91 13.31 -11.81
C GLN A 23 19.09 12.30 -12.63
N GLN A 24 17.86 12.63 -13.04
CA GLN A 24 17.05 11.76 -13.91
C GLN A 24 17.38 11.93 -15.41
N ASN A 25 17.92 13.07 -15.82
CA ASN A 25 18.31 13.31 -17.22
C ASN A 25 19.56 12.53 -17.66
N ALA A 26 20.41 12.09 -16.72
CA ALA A 26 21.62 11.32 -17.04
C ALA A 26 21.33 9.82 -17.30
N LYS A 27 20.23 9.28 -16.76
CA LYS A 27 19.90 7.84 -16.88
C LYS A 27 19.09 7.51 -18.14
N ILE A 28 18.46 8.52 -18.76
CA ILE A 28 17.75 8.37 -20.04
C ILE A 28 18.73 8.36 -21.23
N ASN A 29 19.91 8.96 -21.10
CA ASN A 29 20.91 9.03 -22.19
C ASN A 29 21.89 7.83 -22.27
N MET A 30 21.66 6.75 -21.54
CA MET A 30 22.60 5.61 -21.45
C MET A 30 22.05 4.29 -22.02
N LEU A 31 20.89 4.30 -22.68
CA LEU A 31 20.22 3.07 -23.17
C LEU A 31 19.81 3.12 -24.65
N THR A 32 20.38 4.05 -25.43
CA THR A 32 20.23 4.08 -26.89
C THR A 32 21.58 4.29 -27.54
N SER A 33 22.44 3.28 -27.43
CA SER A 33 23.53 3.07 -28.38
C SER A 33 23.27 1.75 -29.07
N ASP A 34 23.08 1.85 -30.40
CA ASP A 34 23.15 0.79 -31.41
C ASP A 34 21.91 -0.13 -31.42
N GLU A 35 20.98 0.02 -32.37
CA GLU A 35 21.10 -0.38 -33.78
C GLU A 35 20.18 0.45 -34.72
N GLU A 36 20.57 0.46 -35.99
CA GLU A 36 20.20 1.35 -37.08
C GLU A 36 18.75 1.35 -37.59
N SER A 37 18.44 2.48 -38.24
CA SER A 37 17.52 2.66 -39.38
C SER A 37 16.02 2.68 -39.12
N SER A 38 15.50 3.90 -38.90
CA SER A 38 14.46 4.48 -39.77
C SER A 38 14.27 5.95 -39.41
N ASN A 39 14.69 6.85 -40.32
CA ASN A 39 14.33 8.27 -40.28
C ASN A 39 12.82 8.44 -40.18
N ILE A 40 12.31 8.87 -39.03
CA ILE A 40 11.03 9.58 -38.97
C ILE A 40 11.35 11.02 -38.60
N VAL A 41 11.44 11.81 -39.67
CA VAL A 41 11.26 13.25 -39.68
C VAL A 41 10.09 13.56 -38.75
N LEU A 42 10.35 14.34 -37.70
CA LEU A 42 9.30 14.97 -36.91
C LEU A 42 8.58 15.99 -37.78
N VAL A 43 7.68 15.49 -38.65
CA VAL A 43 6.68 16.30 -39.32
C VAL A 43 5.56 16.50 -38.30
N SER A 44 5.54 17.70 -37.74
CA SER A 44 4.36 18.26 -37.09
C SER A 44 3.21 18.29 -38.11
N CYS A 45 2.32 17.30 -38.11
CA CYS A 45 1.01 17.41 -38.73
C CYS A 45 -0.10 16.88 -37.81
N ASN A 46 -1.00 17.80 -37.44
CA ASN A 46 -2.25 17.48 -36.74
C ASN A 46 -3.15 16.68 -37.68
N THR A 47 -3.31 15.39 -37.42
CA THR A 47 -4.32 14.56 -38.08
C THR A 47 -5.22 13.94 -37.03
N LYS A 48 -6.54 14.07 -37.24
CA LYS A 48 -7.64 13.58 -36.38
C LYS A 48 -7.51 12.08 -36.06
N GLU A 49 -6.82 11.35 -36.92
CA GLU A 49 -6.49 9.91 -36.83
C GLU A 49 -5.61 9.57 -35.61
N THR A 50 -4.77 10.49 -35.14
CA THR A 50 -3.93 10.28 -33.93
C THR A 50 -4.69 10.48 -32.61
N GLN A 51 -5.86 11.12 -32.65
CA GLN A 51 -6.70 11.34 -31.47
C GLN A 51 -7.60 10.12 -31.21
N GLU A 52 -8.15 9.51 -32.26
CA GLU A 52 -9.01 8.32 -32.17
C GLU A 52 -8.26 7.09 -31.64
N LEU A 53 -7.00 6.88 -32.05
CA LEU A 53 -6.13 5.83 -31.50
C LEU A 53 -5.78 6.06 -30.02
N ARG A 54 -5.76 7.31 -29.53
CA ARG A 54 -5.53 7.62 -28.12
C ARG A 54 -6.76 7.34 -27.28
N ASP A 55 -7.93 7.68 -27.80
CA ASP A 55 -9.21 7.45 -27.11
C ASP A 55 -9.51 5.94 -27.02
N GLU A 56 -9.14 5.15 -28.04
CA GLU A 56 -9.22 3.69 -28.02
C GLU A 56 -8.25 3.04 -27.01
N ILE A 57 -7.02 3.56 -26.87
CA ILE A 57 -6.06 3.12 -25.84
C ILE A 57 -6.56 3.47 -24.42
N ILE A 58 -7.28 4.60 -24.26
CA ILE A 58 -7.86 5.02 -22.98
C ILE A 58 -9.03 4.11 -22.58
N ASP A 59 -9.86 3.69 -23.55
CA ASP A 59 -10.93 2.73 -23.29
C ASP A 59 -10.41 1.31 -23.02
N ILE A 60 -9.35 0.86 -23.70
CA ILE A 60 -8.68 -0.43 -23.43
C ILE A 60 -8.09 -0.44 -22.01
N LYS A 61 -7.40 0.63 -21.58
CA LYS A 61 -6.83 0.72 -20.22
C LYS A 61 -7.87 0.76 -19.12
N LYS A 62 -9.09 1.22 -19.42
CA LYS A 62 -10.19 1.28 -18.44
C LYS A 62 -10.82 -0.09 -18.19
N GLN A 63 -10.63 -1.04 -19.11
CA GLN A 63 -11.24 -2.37 -19.07
C GLN A 63 -10.40 -3.45 -18.34
N GLU A 64 -9.16 -3.14 -17.92
CA GLU A 64 -8.27 -4.10 -17.25
C GLU A 64 -8.37 -4.15 -15.71
N LYS A 65 -9.28 -3.39 -15.08
CA LYS A 65 -9.57 -3.61 -13.66
C LYS A 65 -10.54 -4.77 -13.51
N SER A 66 -10.07 -5.99 -13.80
CA SER A 66 -10.76 -7.20 -13.34
C SER A 66 -10.84 -7.12 -11.82
N GLU A 67 -12.04 -7.10 -11.26
CA GLU A 67 -12.22 -7.22 -9.82
C GLU A 67 -11.62 -8.56 -9.39
N GLU A 68 -10.47 -8.51 -8.71
CA GLU A 68 -9.84 -9.71 -8.15
C GLU A 68 -10.77 -10.31 -7.10
N VAL A 69 -11.35 -11.47 -7.46
CA VAL A 69 -12.26 -12.21 -6.59
C VAL A 69 -11.48 -12.77 -5.40
N MET A 70 -11.98 -12.53 -4.19
CA MET A 70 -11.42 -13.11 -2.96
C MET A 70 -11.33 -14.65 -3.08
N PRO A 71 -10.15 -15.24 -2.87
CA PRO A 71 -10.01 -16.70 -2.81
C PRO A 71 -10.89 -17.29 -1.70
N ASN A 72 -11.50 -18.45 -1.97
CA ASN A 72 -12.37 -19.13 -1.02
C ASN A 72 -11.58 -20.18 -0.22
N TYR A 73 -11.41 -19.96 1.08
CA TYR A 73 -10.80 -20.90 2.01
C TYR A 73 -11.80 -21.39 3.04
N ASP A 74 -11.76 -22.69 3.34
CA ASP A 74 -12.55 -23.30 4.41
C ASP A 74 -11.83 -23.12 5.75
N VAL A 75 -11.93 -21.91 6.30
CA VAL A 75 -11.39 -21.55 7.62
C VAL A 75 -12.54 -21.25 8.60
N PRO A 76 -12.38 -21.55 9.90
CA PRO A 76 -13.41 -21.35 10.91
C PRO A 76 -13.48 -19.88 11.35
N LEU A 77 -13.62 -18.95 10.39
CA LEU A 77 -13.75 -17.52 10.60
C LEU A 77 -14.99 -17.00 9.85
N ASP A 78 -15.74 -16.07 10.45
CA ASP A 78 -16.93 -15.53 9.81
C ASP A 78 -16.59 -14.88 8.46
N LYS A 79 -17.50 -15.05 7.48
CA LYS A 79 -17.27 -14.64 6.10
C LYS A 79 -17.05 -13.12 5.97
N GLU A 80 -17.72 -12.34 6.80
CA GLU A 80 -17.56 -10.87 6.85
C GLU A 80 -16.16 -10.47 7.33
N ILE A 81 -15.62 -11.18 8.33
CA ILE A 81 -14.26 -10.96 8.84
C ILE A 81 -13.23 -11.38 7.78
N GLN A 82 -13.44 -12.49 7.08
CA GLN A 82 -12.60 -12.91 5.96
C GLN A 82 -12.55 -11.87 4.83
N GLN A 83 -13.72 -11.34 4.45
CA GLN A 83 -13.83 -10.29 3.44
C GLN A 83 -13.11 -9.01 3.87
N TYR A 84 -13.25 -8.64 5.14
CA TYR A 84 -12.55 -7.49 5.69
C TYR A 84 -11.03 -7.69 5.69
N LEU A 85 -10.55 -8.84 6.17
CA LEU A 85 -9.14 -9.22 6.12
C LEU A 85 -8.59 -9.16 4.69
N TYR A 86 -9.31 -9.73 3.72
CA TYR A 86 -8.92 -9.67 2.31
C TYR A 86 -8.80 -8.22 1.81
N SER A 87 -9.79 -7.37 2.13
CA SER A 87 -9.76 -5.96 1.73
C SER A 87 -8.55 -5.21 2.31
N LYS A 88 -8.19 -5.50 3.56
CA LYS A 88 -7.02 -4.93 4.24
C LYS A 88 -5.70 -5.45 3.68
N CYS A 89 -5.63 -6.75 3.37
CA CYS A 89 -4.48 -7.32 2.67
C CYS A 89 -4.26 -6.64 1.31
N LYS A 90 -5.33 -6.39 0.54
CA LYS A 90 -5.24 -5.66 -0.73
C LYS A 90 -4.81 -4.19 -0.54
N GLU A 91 -5.29 -3.53 0.50
CA GLU A 91 -4.92 -2.14 0.83
C GLU A 91 -3.42 -2.01 1.14
N TYR A 92 -2.86 -3.00 1.87
CA TYR A 92 -1.47 -3.01 2.32
C TYR A 92 -0.53 -3.84 1.41
N GLU A 93 -1.02 -4.33 0.27
CA GLU A 93 -0.27 -5.17 -0.67
C GLU A 93 0.32 -6.45 -0.02
N ILE A 94 -0.41 -7.02 0.94
CA ILE A 94 -0.09 -8.27 1.63
C ILE A 94 -0.84 -9.44 0.95
N GLU A 95 -0.18 -10.59 0.83
CA GLU A 95 -0.81 -11.82 0.36
C GLU A 95 -1.85 -12.31 1.38
N TYR A 96 -3.09 -12.56 0.95
CA TYR A 96 -4.19 -12.94 1.84
C TYR A 96 -3.92 -14.27 2.56
N GLU A 97 -3.32 -15.21 1.86
CA GLU A 97 -2.91 -16.52 2.35
C GLU A 97 -1.87 -16.42 3.46
N LEU A 98 -0.95 -15.46 3.37
CA LEU A 98 0.02 -15.18 4.41
C LEU A 98 -0.67 -14.70 5.69
N ALA A 99 -1.61 -13.77 5.56
CA ALA A 99 -2.37 -13.26 6.71
C ALA A 99 -3.20 -14.37 7.38
N LEU A 100 -3.87 -15.22 6.59
CA LEU A 100 -4.58 -16.39 7.10
C LEU A 100 -3.66 -17.37 7.83
N ALA A 101 -2.47 -17.63 7.29
CA ALA A 101 -1.48 -18.51 7.91
C ALA A 101 -0.98 -17.96 9.26
N ILE A 102 -0.75 -16.65 9.36
CA ILE A 102 -0.39 -15.99 10.62
C ILE A 102 -1.52 -16.17 11.64
N ILE A 103 -2.77 -15.83 11.30
CA ILE A 103 -3.92 -15.97 12.19
C ILE A 103 -4.10 -17.43 12.66
N GLN A 104 -3.85 -18.40 11.78
CA GLN A 104 -3.91 -19.82 12.12
C GLN A 104 -2.91 -20.17 13.23
N VAL A 105 -1.67 -19.71 13.11
CA VAL A 105 -0.61 -19.98 14.09
C VAL A 105 -0.86 -19.23 15.40
N GLU A 106 -1.26 -17.97 15.31
CA GLU A 106 -1.42 -17.09 16.48
C GLU A 106 -2.63 -17.44 17.34
N SER A 107 -3.80 -17.62 16.72
CA SER A 107 -5.05 -17.78 17.47
C SER A 107 -5.86 -19.02 17.09
N ASN A 108 -5.44 -19.74 16.04
CA ASN A 108 -6.26 -20.74 15.37
C ASN A 108 -7.66 -20.20 15.03
N PHE A 109 -7.68 -19.00 14.44
CA PHE A 109 -8.88 -18.25 14.03
C PHE A 109 -9.87 -17.91 15.16
N LYS A 110 -9.38 -17.70 16.38
CA LYS A 110 -10.24 -17.33 17.53
C LYS A 110 -10.13 -15.82 17.82
N PRO A 111 -11.16 -15.01 17.49
CA PRO A 111 -11.13 -13.56 17.73
C PRO A 111 -10.95 -13.17 19.19
N ASN A 112 -11.39 -14.02 20.12
CA ASN A 112 -11.30 -13.79 21.56
C ASN A 112 -10.10 -14.47 22.22
N ALA A 113 -9.11 -14.94 21.44
CA ALA A 113 -7.89 -15.52 21.99
C ALA A 113 -7.16 -14.50 22.85
N VAL A 114 -6.82 -14.89 24.08
CA VAL A 114 -6.00 -14.09 24.99
C VAL A 114 -4.96 -14.99 25.65
N ASN A 115 -3.70 -14.64 25.49
CA ASN A 115 -2.59 -15.25 26.19
C ASN A 115 -2.01 -14.28 27.21
N VAL A 116 -1.52 -14.78 28.36
CA VAL A 116 -0.84 -13.97 29.38
C VAL A 116 0.60 -14.46 29.51
N ASN A 117 1.54 -13.58 29.20
CA ASN A 117 2.96 -13.88 29.19
C ASN A 117 3.56 -13.85 30.60
N SER A 118 4.73 -14.47 30.76
CA SER A 118 5.46 -14.51 32.04
C SER A 118 5.91 -13.13 32.55
N ASN A 119 5.98 -12.14 31.66
CA ASN A 119 6.27 -10.74 31.99
C ASN A 119 5.00 -9.91 32.26
N ASN A 120 3.83 -10.54 32.40
CA ASN A 120 2.51 -9.96 32.61
C ASN A 120 1.94 -9.12 31.43
N THR A 121 2.58 -9.15 30.26
CA THR A 121 1.95 -8.66 29.03
C THR A 121 0.90 -9.66 28.53
N LYS A 122 0.00 -9.21 27.65
CA LYS A 122 -1.04 -10.04 27.06
C LYS A 122 -0.97 -10.01 25.55
N ASP A 123 -1.20 -11.13 24.89
CA ASP A 123 -1.39 -11.21 23.44
C ASP A 123 -2.89 -11.38 23.16
N VAL A 124 -3.45 -10.58 22.26
CA VAL A 124 -4.91 -10.46 22.11
C VAL A 124 -5.35 -10.61 20.66
N GLY A 125 -6.41 -11.37 20.45
CA GLY A 125 -7.16 -11.44 19.20
C GLY A 125 -6.56 -12.36 18.14
N LEU A 126 -7.02 -12.18 16.90
CA LEU A 126 -6.67 -13.01 15.75
C LEU A 126 -5.16 -13.05 15.46
N PHE A 127 -4.51 -11.89 15.52
CA PHE A 127 -3.07 -11.69 15.31
C PHE A 127 -2.25 -11.69 16.61
N GLN A 128 -2.87 -11.99 17.76
CA GLN A 128 -2.20 -12.02 19.06
C GLN A 128 -1.33 -10.77 19.32
N ILE A 129 -1.94 -9.59 19.18
CA ILE A 129 -1.23 -8.31 19.35
C ILE A 129 -0.85 -8.13 20.82
N ASN A 130 0.46 -8.04 21.07
CA ASN A 130 0.99 -7.85 22.42
C ASN A 130 0.57 -6.51 23.03
N SER A 131 0.23 -6.52 24.32
CA SER A 131 -0.27 -5.36 25.07
C SER A 131 0.74 -4.23 25.20
N PHE A 132 2.04 -4.51 25.01
CA PHE A 132 3.06 -3.47 24.92
C PHE A 132 2.83 -2.55 23.71
N ASN A 133 2.25 -3.07 22.63
CA ASN A 133 2.01 -2.31 21.40
C ASN A 133 0.70 -1.52 21.43
N HIS A 134 -0.21 -1.85 22.36
CA HIS A 134 -1.57 -1.31 22.35
C HIS A 134 -1.60 0.21 22.36
N LYS A 135 -0.75 0.86 23.16
CA LYS A 135 -0.76 2.32 23.28
C LYS A 135 -0.49 3.00 21.94
N TRP A 136 0.59 2.64 21.26
CA TRP A 136 0.97 3.33 20.04
C TRP A 136 0.06 2.94 18.86
N LEU A 137 -0.42 1.70 18.82
CA LEU A 137 -1.41 1.26 17.83
C LEU A 137 -2.76 1.98 18.00
N SER A 138 -3.21 2.20 19.23
CA SER A 138 -4.40 3.00 19.51
C SER A 138 -4.24 4.45 19.06
N GLU A 139 -3.06 5.04 19.26
CA GLU A 139 -2.76 6.41 18.84
C GLU A 139 -2.68 6.54 17.31
N GLU A 140 -2.08 5.56 16.62
CA GLU A 140 -1.87 5.58 15.17
C GLU A 140 -3.14 5.21 14.38
N LEU A 141 -3.85 4.16 14.80
CA LEU A 141 -4.97 3.57 14.05
C LEU A 141 -6.34 3.88 14.66
N GLY A 142 -6.40 4.52 15.82
CA GLY A 142 -7.66 4.79 16.52
C GLY A 142 -8.30 3.55 17.15
N ILE A 143 -7.52 2.49 17.40
CA ILE A 143 -8.01 1.23 17.99
C ILE A 143 -8.44 1.47 19.45
N THR A 144 -9.65 1.04 19.76
CA THR A 144 -10.28 1.12 21.08
C THR A 144 -10.46 -0.25 21.75
N ASP A 145 -10.52 -1.32 20.96
CA ASP A 145 -10.64 -2.69 21.46
C ASP A 145 -9.80 -3.65 20.61
N PHE A 146 -8.75 -4.21 21.20
CA PHE A 146 -7.88 -5.20 20.52
C PHE A 146 -8.50 -6.60 20.43
N ALA A 147 -9.61 -6.87 21.13
CA ALA A 147 -10.37 -8.12 21.01
C ALA A 147 -11.47 -8.05 19.94
N ASP A 148 -11.79 -6.85 19.44
CA ASP A 148 -12.64 -6.69 18.27
C ASP A 148 -11.90 -7.21 17.02
N PRO A 149 -12.45 -8.18 16.27
CA PRO A 149 -11.74 -8.82 15.16
C PRO A 149 -11.34 -7.84 14.06
N TYR A 150 -12.16 -6.82 13.78
CA TYR A 150 -11.89 -5.85 12.72
C TYR A 150 -10.71 -4.95 13.11
N GLN A 151 -10.73 -4.39 14.31
CA GLN A 151 -9.62 -3.59 14.83
C GLN A 151 -8.34 -4.41 15.05
N ASN A 152 -8.46 -5.68 15.43
CA ASN A 152 -7.31 -6.58 15.55
C ASN A 152 -6.67 -6.87 14.18
N ILE A 153 -7.49 -7.00 13.13
CA ILE A 153 -7.00 -7.10 11.74
C ILE A 153 -6.28 -5.83 11.34
N ASP A 154 -6.83 -4.64 11.62
CA ASP A 154 -6.15 -3.37 11.33
C ASP A 154 -4.77 -3.32 11.98
N ALA A 155 -4.65 -3.70 13.26
CA ALA A 155 -3.35 -3.77 13.94
C ALA A 155 -2.40 -4.81 13.33
N GLY A 156 -2.88 -6.02 13.05
CA GLY A 156 -2.05 -7.12 12.56
C GLY A 156 -1.53 -6.92 11.14
N ILE A 157 -2.33 -6.29 10.28
CA ILE A 157 -1.94 -5.95 8.90
C ILE A 157 -0.98 -4.75 8.86
N PHE A 158 -1.13 -3.80 9.79
CA PHE A 158 -0.28 -2.62 9.86
C PHE A 158 1.14 -2.90 10.37
N MET A 159 1.29 -3.90 11.24
CA MET A 159 2.56 -4.26 11.91
C MET A 159 3.51 -5.05 11.03
#